data_AF-A0A6N6S6K5-F1
#
_entry.id   AF-A0A6N6S6K5-F1
#
_cell.length_a   1.000
_cell.length_b   1.000
_cell.length_c   1.000
_cell.angle_alpha   90.00
_cell.angle_beta   90.00
_cell.angle_gamma   90.00
#
_symmetry.space_group_name_H-M   'P 1'
#
loop_
_entity.id
_entity.type
_entity.pdbx_description
1 polymer ?
#
loop_
_entity_poly.entity_id
_entity_poly.type
_entity_poly.pdbx_seq_one_letter_code
_entity_poly.pdbx_strand_id
1 'polypeptide(L)'
;AINIQREINLLQAHLCIPVLAYGSLSSVITLGNKISGKVFFDEDIELLSMLAGYIGMAVENAFLYREANLRKILNENILENIPCGVIAINSNGRINAFNKNAAKMLDISSHDILGKDVKHIGSLFTDILLRTLKDKKTYEMREVVHPTTHLVYSVSTSLLDAGGELGAIMIFSDISEIRKLQSSLNAVTEFEKKLKNLEGRTVTSGIATELGNMLLTHSG
;
A
#
# COMPACT_ATOMS: atom_id res chain seq x y z
N ALA A 1 7.00 -27.48 20.61
CA ALA A 1 6.14 -28.51 20.01
C ALA A 1 5.07 -28.88 21.02
N ILE A 2 3.79 -28.78 20.66
CA ILE A 2 2.67 -29.17 21.52
C ILE A 2 2.76 -30.70 21.71
N ASN A 3 2.77 -31.15 22.96
CA ASN A 3 2.82 -32.57 23.26
C ASN A 3 1.39 -33.12 23.23
N ILE A 4 0.92 -33.50 22.03
CA ILE A 4 -0.45 -33.93 21.73
C ILE A 4 -0.93 -35.02 22.72
N GLN A 5 -0.04 -35.93 23.13
CA GLN A 5 -0.37 -36.97 24.10
C GLN A 5 -0.78 -36.40 25.46
N ARG A 6 -0.14 -35.31 25.90
CA ARG A 6 -0.45 -34.65 27.18
C ARG A 6 -1.81 -33.95 27.14
N GLU A 7 -2.14 -33.30 26.02
CA GLU A 7 -3.44 -32.64 25.84
C GLU A 7 -4.60 -33.64 25.73
N ILE A 8 -4.43 -34.72 24.97
CA ILE A 8 -5.43 -35.80 24.86
C ILE A 8 -5.73 -36.38 26.26
N ASN A 9 -4.69 -36.63 27.06
CA ASN A 9 -4.85 -37.13 28.42
C ASN A 9 -5.52 -36.11 29.36
N LEU A 10 -5.17 -34.82 29.25
CA LEU A 10 -5.80 -33.73 30.03
C LEU A 10 -7.28 -33.56 29.69
N LEU A 11 -7.65 -33.71 28.43
CA LEU A 11 -9.03 -33.61 27.94
C LEU A 11 -9.84 -34.88 28.21
N GLN A 12 -9.23 -35.92 28.80
CA GLN A 12 -9.81 -37.27 28.96
C GLN A 12 -10.43 -37.81 27.66
N ALA A 13 -9.80 -37.47 26.53
CA ALA A 13 -10.29 -37.83 25.21
C ALA A 13 -10.17 -39.34 24.98
N HIS A 14 -11.31 -39.99 24.75
CA HIS A 14 -11.41 -41.41 24.45
C HIS A 14 -11.64 -41.67 22.96
N LEU A 15 -12.10 -40.68 22.21
CA LEU A 15 -12.26 -40.75 20.76
C LEU A 15 -11.75 -39.46 20.12
N CYS A 16 -10.98 -39.59 19.05
CA CYS A 16 -10.47 -38.47 18.26
C CYS A 16 -10.98 -38.61 16.82
N ILE A 17 -11.60 -37.57 16.30
CA ILE A 17 -12.20 -37.56 14.97
C ILE A 17 -11.55 -36.46 14.16
N PRO A 18 -10.88 -36.80 13.04
CA PRO A 18 -10.25 -35.81 12.19
C PRO A 18 -11.33 -34.98 11.49
N VAL A 19 -11.13 -33.67 11.48
CA VAL A 19 -11.91 -32.71 10.71
C VAL A 19 -11.12 -32.41 9.45
N LEU A 20 -11.60 -32.93 8.32
CA LEU A 20 -11.00 -32.74 7.02
C LEU A 20 -11.73 -31.62 6.27
N ALA A 21 -10.97 -30.67 5.73
CA ALA A 21 -11.47 -29.66 4.80
C ALA A 21 -10.65 -29.76 3.51
N TYR A 22 -11.31 -29.83 2.35
CA TYR A 22 -10.65 -29.98 1.04
C TYR A 22 -9.57 -31.09 0.98
N GLY A 23 -9.81 -32.21 1.68
CA GLY A 23 -8.87 -33.34 1.73
C GLY A 23 -7.65 -33.15 2.64
N SER A 24 -7.55 -32.02 3.35
CA SER A 24 -6.48 -31.74 4.32
C SER A 24 -7.00 -31.76 5.76
N LEU A 25 -6.18 -32.23 6.70
CA LEU A 25 -6.52 -32.20 8.13
C LEU A 25 -6.50 -30.75 8.62
N SER A 26 -7.67 -30.22 8.96
CA SER A 26 -7.84 -28.86 9.48
C SER A 26 -7.83 -28.84 11.01
N SER A 27 -8.50 -29.80 11.65
CA SER A 27 -8.52 -29.92 13.12
C SER A 27 -8.87 -31.34 13.59
N VAL A 28 -8.90 -31.57 14.90
CA VAL A 28 -9.32 -32.82 15.51
C VAL A 28 -10.39 -32.53 16.56
N ILE A 29 -11.52 -33.22 16.49
CA ILE A 29 -12.55 -33.21 17.53
C ILE A 29 -12.24 -34.33 18.51
N THR A 30 -12.14 -34.00 19.79
CA THR A 30 -11.95 -34.98 20.86
C THR A 30 -13.23 -35.17 21.65
N LEU A 31 -13.64 -36.42 21.86
CA LEU A 31 -14.76 -36.76 22.73
C LEU A 31 -14.25 -37.54 23.94
N GLY A 32 -14.79 -37.18 25.12
CA GLY A 32 -14.64 -37.98 26.34
C GLY A 32 -15.57 -39.21 26.33
N ASN A 33 -15.69 -39.85 27.49
CA ASN A 33 -16.58 -41.00 27.63
C ASN A 33 -18.05 -40.64 27.39
N LYS A 34 -18.81 -41.58 26.79
CA LYS A 34 -20.26 -41.48 26.74
C LYS A 34 -20.82 -41.46 28.17
N ILE A 35 -21.73 -40.53 28.45
CA ILE A 35 -22.42 -40.44 29.74
C ILE A 35 -23.18 -41.73 30.08
N SER A 36 -23.64 -42.46 29.05
CA SER A 36 -24.30 -43.76 29.22
C SER A 36 -23.37 -44.90 29.65
N GLY A 37 -22.05 -44.68 29.71
CA GLY A 37 -21.05 -45.70 30.04
C GLY A 37 -20.80 -46.73 28.93
N LYS A 38 -21.48 -46.62 27.78
CA LYS A 38 -21.28 -47.50 26.62
C LYS A 38 -20.06 -47.09 25.80
N VAL A 39 -19.49 -48.04 25.09
CA VAL A 39 -18.45 -47.78 24.08
C VAL A 39 -19.04 -47.05 22.86
N PHE A 40 -18.18 -46.36 22.10
CA PHE A 40 -18.52 -45.87 20.76
C PHE A 40 -18.53 -47.05 19.78
N PHE A 41 -19.58 -47.15 18.99
CA PHE A 41 -19.72 -48.13 17.91
C PHE A 41 -19.39 -47.47 16.56
N ASP A 42 -19.20 -48.29 15.52
CA ASP A 42 -18.84 -47.81 14.19
C ASP A 42 -19.85 -46.81 13.62
N GLU A 43 -21.15 -46.99 13.90
CA GLU A 43 -22.18 -46.04 13.45
C GLU A 43 -22.02 -44.66 14.11
N ASP A 44 -21.57 -44.60 15.37
CA ASP A 44 -21.28 -43.34 16.05
C ASP A 44 -20.11 -42.64 15.36
N ILE A 45 -19.05 -43.40 15.05
CA ILE A 45 -17.84 -42.88 14.42
C ILE A 45 -18.16 -42.38 13.01
N GLU A 46 -18.98 -43.11 12.25
CA GLU A 46 -19.38 -42.73 10.90
C GLU A 46 -20.21 -41.44 10.90
N LEU A 47 -21.22 -41.36 11.77
CA LEU A 47 -22.03 -40.14 11.93
C LEU A 47 -21.16 -38.95 12.34
N LEU A 48 -20.31 -39.13 13.35
CA LEU A 48 -19.45 -38.07 13.84
C LEU A 48 -18.39 -37.65 12.81
N SER A 49 -17.88 -38.58 12.00
CA SER A 49 -16.94 -38.29 10.91
C SER A 49 -17.63 -37.49 9.80
N MET A 50 -18.88 -37.79 9.48
CA MET A 50 -19.67 -37.02 8.52
C MET A 50 -19.92 -35.59 9.04
N LEU A 51 -20.32 -35.46 10.32
CA LEU A 51 -20.49 -34.16 10.97
C LEU A 51 -19.18 -33.38 11.03
N ALA A 52 -18.06 -34.04 11.34
CA ALA A 52 -16.74 -33.45 11.34
C ALA A 52 -16.37 -32.89 9.95
N GLY A 53 -16.69 -33.63 8.88
CA GLY A 53 -16.52 -33.14 7.50
C GLY A 53 -17.32 -31.87 7.21
N TYR A 54 -18.60 -31.82 7.60
CA TYR A 54 -19.43 -30.61 7.43
C TYR A 54 -18.91 -29.42 8.25
N ILE A 55 -18.50 -29.66 9.49
CA ILE A 55 -17.90 -28.63 10.37
C ILE A 55 -16.61 -28.10 9.74
N GLY A 56 -15.75 -29.00 9.24
CA GLY A 56 -14.49 -28.63 8.58
C GLY A 56 -14.73 -27.71 7.39
N MET A 57 -15.63 -28.10 6.49
CA MET A 57 -15.98 -27.29 5.32
C MET A 57 -16.57 -25.93 5.73
N ALA A 58 -17.47 -25.89 6.72
CA ALA A 58 -18.12 -24.66 7.16
C ALA A 58 -17.12 -23.67 7.80
N VAL A 59 -16.23 -24.17 8.65
CA VAL A 59 -15.19 -23.37 9.30
C VAL A 59 -14.19 -22.84 8.28
N GLU A 60 -13.74 -23.69 7.35
CA GLU A 60 -12.79 -23.29 6.30
C GLU A 60 -13.38 -22.21 5.40
N ASN A 61 -14.65 -22.36 4.98
CA ASN A 61 -15.34 -21.35 4.19
C ASN A 61 -15.49 -20.02 4.92
N ALA A 62 -15.79 -20.05 6.22
CA ALA A 62 -15.86 -18.84 7.03
C ALA A 62 -14.49 -18.14 7.14
N PHE A 63 -13.42 -18.91 7.27
CA PHE A 63 -12.05 -18.39 7.31
C PHE A 63 -11.65 -17.75 5.97
N LEU A 64 -11.89 -18.46 4.86
CA LEU A 64 -11.63 -17.95 3.50
C LEU A 64 -12.41 -16.65 3.22
N TYR A 65 -13.69 -16.61 3.59
CA TYR A 65 -14.50 -15.41 3.42
C TYR A 65 -13.96 -14.25 4.26
N ARG A 66 -13.57 -14.51 5.51
CA ARG A 66 -12.97 -13.50 6.40
C ARG A 66 -11.67 -12.98 5.83
N GLU A 67 -10.81 -13.85 5.31
CA GLU A 67 -9.54 -13.44 4.71
C GLU A 67 -9.75 -12.59 3.46
N ALA A 68 -10.67 -13.00 2.56
CA ALA A 68 -11.05 -12.21 1.40
C ALA A 68 -11.58 -10.83 1.78
N ASN A 69 -12.43 -10.76 2.81
CA ASN A 69 -12.99 -9.50 3.29
C ASN A 69 -11.92 -8.61 3.95
N LEU A 70 -11.00 -9.18 4.74
CA LEU A 70 -9.88 -8.44 5.32
C LEU A 70 -8.96 -7.87 4.24
N ARG A 71 -8.64 -8.65 3.19
CA ARG A 71 -7.86 -8.16 2.04
C ARG A 71 -8.56 -7.00 1.33
N LYS A 72 -9.88 -7.07 1.17
CA LYS A 72 -10.69 -5.98 0.61
C LYS A 72 -10.60 -4.71 1.47
N ILE A 73 -10.84 -4.83 2.77
CA ILE A 73 -10.78 -3.71 3.73
C ILE A 73 -9.36 -3.11 3.77
N LEU A 74 -8.32 -3.93 3.74
CA LEU A 74 -6.93 -3.45 3.71
C LEU A 74 -6.63 -2.68 2.43
N ASN A 75 -7.05 -3.19 1.27
CA ASN A 75 -6.89 -2.47 0.00
C ASN A 75 -7.63 -1.13 0.01
N GLU A 76 -8.86 -1.10 0.53
CA GLU A 76 -9.63 0.15 0.68
C GLU A 76 -8.92 1.14 1.63
N ASN A 77 -8.44 0.68 2.80
CA ASN A 77 -7.75 1.52 3.77
C ASN A 77 -6.38 2.04 3.30
N ILE A 78 -5.62 1.24 2.54
CA ILE A 78 -4.36 1.68 1.93
C ILE A 78 -4.64 2.81 0.95
N LEU A 79 -5.69 2.68 0.13
CA LEU A 79 -6.11 3.74 -0.80
C LEU A 79 -6.64 5.00 -0.10
N GLU A 80 -7.21 4.87 1.11
CA GLU A 80 -7.72 6.02 1.87
C GLU A 80 -6.64 6.82 2.61
N ASN A 81 -5.56 6.17 3.07
CA ASN A 81 -4.52 6.81 3.90
C ASN A 81 -3.26 7.22 3.12
N ILE A 82 -3.07 6.76 1.89
CA ILE A 82 -2.01 7.28 1.03
C ILE A 82 -2.40 8.70 0.58
N PRO A 83 -1.56 9.74 0.79
CA PRO A 83 -1.84 11.13 0.39
C PRO A 83 -1.70 11.35 -1.13
N CYS A 84 -2.24 10.42 -1.92
CA CYS A 84 -2.21 10.41 -3.37
C CYS A 84 -3.61 10.14 -3.90
N GLY A 85 -3.98 10.81 -4.99
CA GLY A 85 -5.12 10.43 -5.79
C GLY A 85 -4.82 9.17 -6.60
N VAL A 86 -5.78 8.25 -6.65
CA VAL A 86 -5.72 7.02 -7.44
C VAL A 86 -6.94 6.95 -8.34
N ILE A 87 -6.69 6.76 -9.64
CA ILE A 87 -7.72 6.66 -10.68
C ILE A 87 -7.39 5.46 -11.55
N ALA A 88 -8.36 4.59 -11.79
CA ALA A 88 -8.23 3.52 -12.77
C ALA A 88 -9.35 3.60 -13.81
N ILE A 89 -8.99 3.25 -15.05
CA ILE A 89 -9.91 3.13 -16.18
C ILE A 89 -9.81 1.74 -16.79
N ASN A 90 -10.92 1.26 -17.34
CA ASN A 90 -10.94 0.05 -18.16
C ASN A 90 -10.48 0.33 -19.61
N SER A 91 -10.48 -0.72 -20.44
CA SER A 91 -10.13 -0.67 -21.87
C SER A 91 -10.97 0.32 -22.70
N ASN A 92 -12.19 0.59 -22.24
CA ASN A 92 -13.12 1.52 -22.89
C ASN A 92 -12.98 2.97 -22.39
N GLY A 93 -11.99 3.26 -21.53
CA GLY A 93 -11.78 4.60 -20.95
C GLY A 93 -12.83 5.00 -19.92
N ARG A 94 -13.54 4.03 -19.32
CA ARG A 94 -14.47 4.29 -18.21
C ARG A 94 -13.79 4.09 -16.87
N ILE A 95 -14.09 4.98 -15.93
CA ILE A 95 -13.50 4.97 -14.59
C ILE A 95 -14.06 3.81 -13.78
N ASN A 96 -13.20 2.89 -13.32
CA ASN A 96 -13.58 1.78 -12.46
C ASN A 96 -12.98 1.86 -11.05
N ALA A 97 -12.03 2.76 -10.80
CA ALA A 97 -11.56 3.09 -9.46
C ALA A 97 -11.28 4.59 -9.32
N PHE A 98 -11.65 5.15 -8.17
CA PHE A 98 -11.44 6.56 -7.85
C PHE A 98 -11.42 6.75 -6.33
N ASN A 99 -10.23 6.97 -5.73
CA ASN A 99 -10.11 7.04 -4.27
C ASN A 99 -10.53 8.40 -3.70
N LYS A 100 -10.70 8.45 -2.37
CA LYS A 100 -11.11 9.65 -1.63
C LYS A 100 -10.15 10.84 -1.80
N ASN A 101 -8.84 10.58 -1.95
CA ASN A 101 -7.88 11.65 -2.16
C ASN A 101 -7.95 12.22 -3.58
N ALA A 102 -8.22 11.41 -4.61
CA ALA A 102 -8.53 11.91 -5.94
C ALA A 102 -9.79 12.79 -5.92
N ALA A 103 -10.83 12.37 -5.19
CA ALA A 103 -12.05 13.16 -5.02
C ALA A 103 -11.78 14.54 -4.42
N LYS A 104 -10.99 14.60 -3.34
CA LYS A 104 -10.60 15.86 -2.71
C LYS A 104 -9.70 16.73 -3.60
N MET A 105 -8.70 16.13 -4.25
CA MET A 105 -7.72 16.86 -5.07
C MET A 105 -8.33 17.43 -6.35
N LEU A 106 -9.33 16.74 -6.92
CA LEU A 106 -9.99 17.16 -8.15
C LEU A 106 -11.32 17.89 -7.91
N ASP A 107 -11.77 17.96 -6.67
CA ASP A 107 -13.09 18.49 -6.28
C ASP A 107 -14.25 17.79 -7.02
N ILE A 108 -14.17 16.45 -7.08
CA ILE A 108 -15.14 15.59 -7.78
C ILE A 108 -15.64 14.52 -6.81
N SER A 109 -16.96 14.39 -6.70
CA SER A 109 -17.59 13.30 -5.93
C SER A 109 -17.28 11.93 -6.53
N SER A 110 -16.77 11.01 -5.70
CA SER A 110 -16.48 9.64 -6.13
C SER A 110 -17.75 8.88 -6.55
N HIS A 111 -18.90 9.16 -5.93
CA HIS A 111 -20.18 8.55 -6.29
C HIS A 111 -20.61 8.93 -7.71
N ASP A 112 -20.31 10.15 -8.15
CA ASP A 112 -20.80 10.67 -9.42
C ASP A 112 -19.87 10.38 -10.59
N ILE A 113 -18.68 9.83 -10.34
CA ILE A 113 -17.63 9.65 -11.36
C ILE A 113 -17.39 8.19 -11.74
N LEU A 114 -17.69 7.24 -10.84
CA LEU A 114 -17.53 5.80 -11.12
C LEU A 114 -18.44 5.37 -12.27
N GLY A 115 -17.88 4.61 -13.22
CA GLY A 115 -18.55 4.14 -14.44
C GLY A 115 -18.64 5.18 -15.57
N LYS A 116 -18.34 6.46 -15.30
CA LYS A 116 -18.35 7.52 -16.32
C LYS A 116 -17.09 7.49 -17.19
N ASP A 117 -17.17 8.17 -18.33
CA ASP A 117 -16.04 8.39 -19.24
C ASP A 117 -14.95 9.22 -18.53
N VAL A 118 -13.69 8.84 -18.72
CA VAL A 118 -12.52 9.49 -18.13
C VAL A 118 -12.49 11.00 -18.35
N LYS A 119 -13.06 11.52 -19.44
CA LYS A 119 -13.07 12.96 -19.77
C LYS A 119 -13.63 13.88 -18.68
N HIS A 120 -14.39 13.35 -17.74
CA HIS A 120 -14.97 14.11 -16.63
C HIS A 120 -13.94 14.52 -15.54
N ILE A 121 -12.71 13.96 -15.54
CA ILE A 121 -11.67 14.28 -14.54
C ILE A 121 -10.72 15.40 -14.98
N GLY A 122 -11.01 16.06 -16.11
CA GLY A 122 -10.17 17.11 -16.71
C GLY A 122 -9.18 16.56 -17.74
N SER A 123 -8.82 17.43 -18.70
CA SER A 123 -7.98 17.04 -19.85
C SER A 123 -6.60 16.53 -19.44
N LEU A 124 -5.97 17.14 -18.44
CA LEU A 124 -4.63 16.76 -17.99
C LEU A 124 -4.51 15.27 -17.64
N PHE A 125 -5.35 14.80 -16.71
CA PHE A 125 -5.31 13.41 -16.26
C PHE A 125 -5.89 12.47 -17.30
N THR A 126 -6.90 12.93 -18.06
CA THR A 126 -7.49 12.18 -19.19
C THR A 126 -6.44 11.85 -20.24
N ASP A 127 -5.67 12.84 -20.68
CA ASP A 127 -4.69 12.69 -21.75
C ASP A 127 -3.58 11.71 -21.35
N ILE A 128 -3.11 11.80 -20.10
CA ILE A 128 -2.08 10.89 -19.59
C ILE A 128 -2.62 9.46 -19.52
N LEU A 129 -3.80 9.22 -18.94
CA LEU A 129 -4.40 7.88 -18.84
C LEU A 129 -4.67 7.24 -20.21
N LEU A 130 -5.28 8.00 -21.13
CA LEU A 130 -5.57 7.51 -22.48
C LEU A 130 -4.29 7.25 -23.27
N ARG A 131 -3.25 8.07 -23.08
CA ARG A 131 -1.93 7.85 -23.68
C ARG A 131 -1.28 6.57 -23.15
N THR A 132 -1.32 6.30 -21.85
CA THR A 132 -0.84 5.05 -21.23
C THR A 132 -1.50 3.83 -21.86
N LEU A 133 -2.83 3.88 -22.04
CA LEU A 133 -3.59 2.80 -22.65
C LEU A 133 -3.26 2.62 -24.14
N LYS A 134 -3.17 3.72 -24.89
CA LYS A 134 -2.87 3.71 -26.34
C LYS A 134 -1.45 3.20 -26.62
N ASP A 135 -0.47 3.73 -25.90
CA ASP A 135 0.94 3.44 -26.13
C ASP A 135 1.36 2.12 -25.50
N LYS A 136 0.51 1.55 -24.63
CA LYS A 136 0.78 0.35 -23.82
C LYS A 136 2.09 0.47 -23.02
N LYS A 137 2.32 1.65 -22.44
CA LYS A 137 3.55 1.99 -21.71
C LYS A 137 3.22 2.67 -20.39
N THR A 138 4.07 2.43 -19.41
CA THR A 138 4.10 3.13 -18.12
C THR A 138 4.73 4.51 -18.30
N TYR A 139 4.19 5.51 -17.61
CA TYR A 139 4.74 6.87 -17.57
C TYR A 139 4.97 7.31 -16.14
N GLU A 140 6.14 7.90 -15.86
CA GLU A 140 6.45 8.60 -14.63
C GLU A 140 6.80 10.05 -14.94
N MET A 141 6.03 10.97 -14.39
CA MET A 141 6.19 12.41 -14.57
C MET A 141 6.32 13.03 -13.18
N ARG A 142 7.55 13.39 -12.82
CA ARG A 142 7.84 13.94 -11.48
C ARG A 142 7.09 15.26 -11.22
N GLU A 143 6.85 16.04 -12.27
CA GLU A 143 6.29 17.38 -12.15
C GLU A 143 5.35 17.66 -13.30
N VAL A 144 4.08 17.82 -12.96
CA VAL A 144 3.01 18.18 -13.87
C VAL A 144 2.24 19.32 -13.23
N VAL A 145 2.21 20.47 -13.91
CA VAL A 145 1.50 21.66 -13.41
C VAL A 145 0.06 21.60 -13.88
N HIS A 146 -0.87 21.66 -12.94
CA HIS A 146 -2.29 21.71 -13.27
C HIS A 146 -2.64 23.06 -13.92
N PRO A 147 -3.31 23.07 -15.08
CA PRO A 147 -3.48 24.28 -15.88
C PRO A 147 -4.33 25.36 -15.19
N THR A 148 -5.31 24.96 -14.36
CA THR A 148 -6.23 25.91 -13.71
C THR A 148 -5.90 26.21 -12.25
N THR A 149 -5.35 25.25 -11.52
CA THR A 149 -5.09 25.39 -10.08
C THR A 149 -3.63 25.73 -9.79
N HIS A 150 -2.76 25.63 -10.79
CA HIS A 150 -1.29 25.78 -10.68
C HIS A 150 -0.62 24.85 -9.64
N LEU A 151 -1.35 23.87 -9.12
CA LEU A 151 -0.80 22.84 -8.26
C LEU A 151 0.19 21.97 -9.03
N VAL A 152 1.24 21.53 -8.35
CA VAL A 152 2.28 20.68 -8.95
C VAL A 152 2.06 19.26 -8.48
N TYR A 153 1.81 18.36 -9.43
CA TYR A 153 1.61 16.94 -9.18
C TYR A 153 2.81 16.12 -9.63
N SER A 154 3.17 15.11 -8.84
CA SER A 154 3.89 13.93 -9.33
C SER A 154 2.85 12.93 -9.84
N VAL A 155 3.04 12.38 -11.04
CA VAL A 155 2.09 11.48 -11.70
C VAL A 155 2.80 10.23 -12.18
N SER A 156 2.29 9.06 -11.79
CA SER A 156 2.76 7.76 -12.28
C SER A 156 1.58 6.97 -12.84
N THR A 157 1.76 6.32 -13.99
CA THR A 157 0.73 5.50 -14.62
C THR A 157 1.29 4.17 -15.09
N SER A 158 0.49 3.11 -15.02
CA SER A 158 0.82 1.79 -15.54
C SER A 158 -0.39 1.14 -16.19
N LEU A 159 -0.14 0.10 -16.99
CA LEU A 159 -1.20 -0.79 -17.43
C LEU A 159 -1.74 -1.58 -16.24
N LEU A 160 -3.04 -1.87 -16.28
CA LEU A 160 -3.74 -2.69 -15.31
C LEU A 160 -4.41 -3.84 -16.07
N ASP A 161 -4.00 -5.08 -15.83
CA ASP A 161 -4.68 -6.27 -16.35
C ASP A 161 -5.66 -6.81 -15.30
N ALA A 162 -6.95 -6.72 -15.59
CA ALA A 162 -8.01 -7.21 -14.73
C ALA A 162 -8.79 -8.31 -15.45
N GLY A 163 -8.29 -9.54 -15.39
CA GLY A 163 -8.98 -10.71 -15.94
C GLY A 163 -9.03 -10.77 -17.47
N GLY A 164 -8.03 -10.21 -18.16
CA GLY A 164 -7.93 -10.20 -19.62
C GLY A 164 -8.40 -8.89 -20.27
N GLU A 165 -8.97 -7.96 -19.51
CA GLU A 165 -9.20 -6.58 -19.96
C GLU A 165 -8.03 -5.68 -19.54
N LEU A 166 -7.30 -5.18 -20.54
CA LEU A 166 -6.24 -4.19 -20.36
C LEU A 166 -6.85 -2.80 -20.12
N GLY A 167 -6.72 -2.31 -18.90
CA GLY A 167 -6.99 -0.94 -18.50
C GLY A 167 -5.71 -0.16 -18.16
N ALA A 168 -5.88 0.99 -17.52
CA ALA A 168 -4.78 1.81 -17.04
C ALA A 168 -5.09 2.32 -15.63
N ILE A 169 -4.06 2.42 -14.80
CA ILE A 169 -4.12 3.01 -13.46
C ILE A 169 -3.16 4.19 -13.38
N MET A 170 -3.58 5.21 -12.65
CA MET A 170 -2.83 6.43 -12.36
C MET A 170 -2.80 6.66 -10.85
N ILE A 171 -1.63 7.05 -10.38
CA ILE A 171 -1.40 7.58 -9.04
C ILE A 171 -0.83 8.99 -9.21
N PHE A 172 -1.38 9.96 -8.48
CA PHE A 172 -0.88 11.33 -8.48
C PHE A 172 -0.84 11.93 -7.09
N SER A 173 0.14 12.78 -6.82
CA SER A 173 0.37 13.37 -5.50
C SER A 173 0.67 14.85 -5.63
N ASP A 174 0.02 15.69 -4.83
CA ASP A 174 0.42 17.10 -4.71
C ASP A 174 1.78 17.16 -4.01
N ILE A 175 2.78 17.67 -4.70
CA ILE A 175 4.16 17.79 -4.20
C ILE A 175 4.52 19.24 -3.85
N SER A 176 3.54 20.13 -3.78
CA SER A 176 3.77 21.56 -3.52
C SER A 176 4.50 21.80 -2.19
N GLU A 177 4.12 21.09 -1.13
CA GLU A 177 4.76 21.19 0.19
C GLU A 177 6.20 20.65 0.16
N ILE A 178 6.40 19.49 -0.47
CA ILE A 178 7.72 18.89 -0.64
C ILE A 178 8.64 19.84 -1.41
N ARG A 179 8.14 20.48 -2.48
CA ARG A 179 8.90 21.48 -3.25
C ARG A 179 9.27 22.72 -2.43
N LYS A 180 8.35 23.22 -1.60
CA LYS A 180 8.63 24.36 -0.71
C LYS A 180 9.74 24.02 0.30
N LEU A 181 9.70 22.82 0.87
CA LEU A 181 10.72 22.33 1.80
C LEU A 181 12.07 22.12 1.10
N GLN A 182 12.10 21.48 -0.07
CA GLN A 182 13.32 21.29 -0.85
C GLN A 182 13.97 22.61 -1.27
N SER A 183 13.16 23.58 -1.70
CA SER A 183 13.65 24.90 -2.09
C SER A 183 14.27 25.65 -0.91
N SER A 184 13.62 25.58 0.26
CA SER A 184 14.14 26.16 1.51
C SER A 184 15.46 25.49 1.94
N LEU A 185 15.54 24.16 1.89
CA LEU A 185 16.74 23.41 2.23
C LEU A 185 17.91 23.74 1.29
N ASN A 186 17.64 23.81 -0.02
CA ASN A 186 18.63 24.20 -1.02
C ASN A 186 19.17 25.61 -0.77
N ALA A 187 18.29 26.56 -0.43
CA ALA A 187 18.70 27.93 -0.09
C ALA A 187 19.61 27.97 1.14
N VAL A 188 19.26 27.26 2.22
CA VAL A 188 20.10 27.15 3.42
C VAL A 188 21.46 26.55 3.09
N THR A 189 21.48 25.45 2.32
CA THR A 189 22.72 24.77 1.93
C THR A 189 23.62 25.68 1.08
N GLU A 190 23.02 26.49 0.20
CA GLU A 190 23.74 27.47 -0.60
C GLU A 190 24.30 28.61 0.26
N PHE A 191 23.55 29.09 1.25
CA PHE A 191 24.02 30.10 2.22
C PHE A 191 25.21 29.58 3.04
N GLU A 192 25.13 28.36 3.56
CA GLU A 192 26.25 27.75 4.31
C GLU A 192 27.51 27.62 3.44
N LYS A 193 27.35 27.22 2.17
CA LYS A 193 28.47 27.13 1.22
C LYS A 193 29.11 28.51 0.97
N LYS A 194 28.31 29.56 0.85
CA LYS A 194 28.81 30.95 0.71
C LYS A 194 29.56 31.41 1.96
N LEU A 195 29.07 31.11 3.17
CA LEU A 195 29.74 31.44 4.43
C LEU A 195 31.11 30.77 4.53
N LYS A 196 31.20 29.46 4.29
CA LYS A 196 32.48 28.73 4.30
C LYS A 196 33.50 29.31 3.31
N ASN A 197 33.05 29.72 2.13
CA ASN A 197 33.91 30.36 1.14
C ASN A 197 34.39 31.76 1.58
N LEU A 198 33.56 32.51 2.33
CA LEU A 198 33.93 33.81 2.87
C LEU A 198 34.89 33.70 4.05
N GLU A 199 34.68 32.74 4.96
CA GLU A 199 35.61 32.42 6.04
C GLU A 199 36.97 32.02 5.48
N GLY A 200 36.99 31.16 4.46
CA GLY A 200 38.22 30.77 3.75
C GLY A 200 38.97 31.95 3.12
N ARG A 201 38.25 32.99 2.63
CA ARG A 201 38.83 34.21 2.04
C ARG A 201 39.26 35.26 3.07
N THR A 202 38.53 35.38 4.18
CA THR A 202 38.80 36.41 5.20
C THR A 202 40.02 36.04 6.03
N VAL A 203 40.19 34.74 6.33
CA VAL A 203 41.35 34.24 7.08
C VAL A 203 42.64 34.35 6.26
N THR A 204 42.62 34.15 4.94
CA THR A 204 43.83 34.34 4.09
C THR A 204 44.20 35.82 3.91
N SER A 205 43.22 36.73 3.77
CA SER A 205 43.50 38.16 3.60
C SER A 205 44.00 38.82 4.89
N GLY A 206 43.40 38.49 6.04
CA GLY A 206 43.79 39.05 7.34
C GLY A 206 45.18 38.58 7.77
N ILE A 207 45.44 37.27 7.71
CA ILE A 207 46.72 36.69 8.12
C ILE A 207 47.86 37.12 7.16
N ALA A 208 47.62 37.21 5.85
CA ALA A 208 48.67 37.66 4.91
C ALA A 208 49.04 39.14 5.10
N THR A 209 48.06 40.00 5.40
CA THR A 209 48.32 41.43 5.65
C THR A 209 49.05 41.64 6.96
N GLU A 210 48.70 40.88 8.00
CA GLU A 210 49.30 40.98 9.33
C GLU A 210 50.70 40.35 9.39
N LEU A 211 50.92 39.22 8.72
CA LEU A 211 52.27 38.63 8.54
C LEU A 211 53.17 39.52 7.67
N GLY A 212 52.62 40.13 6.61
CA GLY A 212 53.35 41.10 5.79
C GLY A 212 53.82 42.30 6.60
N ASN A 213 52.95 42.85 7.45
CA ASN A 213 53.30 43.96 8.34
C ASN A 213 54.31 43.55 9.42
N MET A 214 54.18 42.36 10.03
CA MET A 214 55.15 41.87 11.02
C MET A 214 56.56 41.66 10.43
N LEU A 215 56.67 41.10 9.22
CA LEU A 215 57.96 40.88 8.56
C LEU A 215 58.63 42.20 8.13
N LEU A 216 57.85 43.22 7.78
CA LEU A 216 58.37 44.56 7.47
C LEU A 216 58.88 45.29 8.73
N THR A 217 58.33 45.02 9.91
CA THR A 217 58.80 45.64 11.18
C THR A 217 60.06 45.02 11.78
N HIS A 218 60.52 43.88 11.28
CA HIS A 218 61.74 43.19 11.77
C HIS A 218 62.91 43.23 10.78
N SER A 219 62.82 44.02 9.71
CA SER A 219 63.88 44.18 8.69
C SER A 219 64.45 45.61 8.61
N GLY A 220 64.20 46.45 9.62
CA GLY A 220 64.78 47.80 9.78
C GLY A 220 65.80 47.87 10.90
#